data_AF-A0A7W5HHX9-F1
#
_entry.id   AF-A0A7W5HHX9-F1
#
_cell.length_a   1.000
_cell.length_b   1.000
_cell.length_c   1.000
_cell.angle_alpha   90.00
_cell.angle_beta   90.00
_cell.angle_gamma   90.00
#
_symmetry.space_group_name_H-M   'P 1'
#
loop_
_entity.id
_entity.type
_entity.pdbx_description
1 polymer ?
#
loop_
_entity_poly.entity_id
_entity_poly.type
_entity_poly.pdbx_seq_one_letter_code
_entity_poly.pdbx_strand_id
1 'polypeptide(L)'
;MTLPFDLRTLEVFLAVVDRGGFSAAARERHVAQSAVSQTIANLERRLGLTLFQRHERRIPLTPEGEAFVSPWWRPGRVACSR
;
A
#
# COMPACT_ATOMS: atom_id res chain seq x y z
N MET A 1 -16.52 5.46 -15.31
CA MET A 1 -15.95 4.35 -14.51
C MET A 1 -15.20 4.97 -13.34
N THR A 2 -15.77 4.95 -12.15
CA THR A 2 -15.13 5.49 -10.94
C THR A 2 -14.41 4.37 -10.24
N LEU A 3 -13.09 4.48 -10.07
CA LEU A 3 -12.33 3.50 -9.29
C LEU A 3 -12.75 3.59 -7.81
N PRO A 4 -12.83 2.47 -7.09
CA PRO A 4 -13.19 2.43 -5.68
C PRO A 4 -12.03 2.89 -4.77
N PHE A 5 -11.11 3.72 -5.25
CA PHE A 5 -10.01 4.33 -4.52
C PHE A 5 -9.42 5.49 -5.35
N ASP A 6 -8.67 6.37 -4.70
CA ASP A 6 -7.97 7.49 -5.33
C ASP A 6 -6.47 7.20 -5.55
N LEU A 7 -5.79 8.06 -6.30
CA LEU A 7 -4.36 7.92 -6.58
C LEU A 7 -3.52 7.94 -5.30
N ARG A 8 -3.89 8.79 -4.34
CA ARG A 8 -3.20 8.89 -3.04
C ARG A 8 -3.23 7.56 -2.28
N THR A 9 -4.37 6.88 -2.26
CA THR A 9 -4.50 5.55 -1.64
C THR A 9 -3.56 4.55 -2.31
N LEU A 10 -3.47 4.58 -3.65
CA LEU A 10 -2.58 3.70 -4.39
C LEU A 10 -1.10 3.99 -4.11
N GLU A 11 -0.69 5.26 -4.07
CA GLU A 11 0.68 5.65 -3.71
C GLU A 11 1.07 5.18 -2.30
N VAL A 12 0.14 5.30 -1.34
CA VAL A 12 0.35 4.82 0.03
C VAL A 12 0.51 3.30 0.05
N PHE A 13 -0.34 2.58 -0.68
CA PHE A 13 -0.25 1.12 -0.84
C PHE A 13 1.11 0.71 -1.42
N LEU A 14 1.52 1.30 -2.55
CA LEU A 14 2.79 0.98 -3.20
C LEU A 14 4.00 1.33 -2.33
N ALA A 15 3.96 2.42 -1.56
CA ALA A 15 5.01 2.75 -0.60
C ALA A 15 5.13 1.69 0.51
N VAL A 16 4.01 1.12 0.97
CA VAL A 16 4.05 0.01 1.95
C VAL A 16 4.65 -1.24 1.33
N VAL A 17 4.33 -1.54 0.06
CA VAL A 17 4.91 -2.65 -0.70
C VAL A 17 6.42 -2.48 -0.88
N ASP A 18 6.87 -1.32 -1.36
CA ASP A 18 8.29 -1.05 -1.62
C ASP A 18 9.12 -1.04 -0.32
N ARG A 19 8.55 -0.57 0.79
CA ARG A 19 9.27 -0.45 2.06
C ARG A 19 9.08 -1.64 3.01
N GLY A 20 8.15 -2.55 2.70
CA GLY A 20 7.85 -3.73 3.51
C GLY A 20 7.27 -3.42 4.89
N GLY A 21 6.67 -2.24 5.09
CA GLY A 21 6.05 -1.87 6.36
C GLY A 21 5.48 -0.45 6.46
N PHE A 22 4.43 -0.30 7.27
CA PHE A 22 3.70 0.96 7.44
C PHE A 22 4.57 2.11 7.97
N SER A 23 5.43 1.85 8.97
CA SER A 23 6.29 2.89 9.56
C SER A 23 7.37 3.38 8.60
N ALA A 24 7.81 2.56 7.66
CA ALA A 24 8.80 2.95 6.66
C ALA A 24 8.13 3.74 5.52
N ALA A 25 6.95 3.30 5.06
CA ALA A 25 6.14 4.04 4.09
C ALA A 25 5.70 5.42 4.61
N ALA A 26 5.33 5.52 5.89
CA ALA A 26 4.95 6.78 6.53
C ALA A 26 6.09 7.81 6.52
N ARG A 27 7.33 7.35 6.80
CA ARG A 27 8.53 8.18 6.75
C ARG A 27 8.83 8.69 5.34
N GLU A 28 8.71 7.83 4.33
CA GLU A 28 8.89 8.22 2.94
C GLU A 28 7.84 9.22 2.44
N ARG A 29 6.57 9.02 2.83
CA ARG A 29 5.47 9.89 2.39
C ARG A 29 5.28 11.12 3.28
N HIS A 30 6.14 11.34 4.28
CA HIS A 30 6.06 12.44 5.24
C HIS A 30 4.69 12.56 5.94
N VAL A 31 4.11 11.43 6.33
CA VAL A 31 2.80 11.37 7.02
C VAL A 31 2.88 10.54 8.30
N ALA A 32 1.87 10.63 9.16
CA ALA A 32 1.76 9.77 10.33
C ALA A 32 1.53 8.30 9.93
N GLN A 33 2.11 7.37 10.68
CA GLN A 33 1.90 5.93 10.47
C GLN A 33 0.42 5.53 10.61
N SER A 34 -0.32 6.17 11.51
CA SER A 34 -1.77 5.99 11.65
C SER A 34 -2.54 6.36 10.38
N ALA A 35 -2.11 7.40 9.67
CA ALA A 35 -2.72 7.80 8.40
C ALA A 35 -2.48 6.76 7.29
N VAL A 36 -1.26 6.20 7.22
CA VAL A 36 -0.94 5.09 6.32
C VAL A 36 -1.81 3.88 6.64
N SER A 37 -1.82 3.45 7.90
CA SER A 37 -2.62 2.30 8.36
C SER A 37 -4.11 2.46 8.03
N GLN A 38 -4.67 3.64 8.31
CA GLN A 38 -6.07 3.92 8.03
C GLN A 38 -6.38 3.96 6.53
N THR A 39 -5.47 4.49 5.70
CA THR A 39 -5.60 4.49 4.24
C THR A 39 -5.66 3.07 3.70
N ILE A 40 -4.77 2.19 4.18
CA ILE A 40 -4.74 0.78 3.77
C ILE A 40 -5.98 0.03 4.27
N ALA A 41 -6.37 0.21 5.53
CA ALA A 41 -7.57 -0.42 6.06
C ALA A 41 -8.84 0.02 5.30
N ASN A 42 -8.89 1.28 4.84
CA ASN A 42 -9.98 1.76 4.00
C ASN A 42 -9.96 1.12 2.60
N LEU A 43 -8.77 0.97 2.01
CA LEU A 43 -8.59 0.29 0.72
C LEU A 43 -9.06 -1.17 0.81
N GLU A 44 -8.56 -1.92 1.78
CA GLU A 44 -8.94 -3.31 2.05
C GLU A 44 -10.46 -3.45 2.21
N ARG A 45 -11.09 -2.58 3.01
CA ARG A 45 -12.56 -2.58 3.20
C ARG A 45 -13.33 -2.28 1.92
N ARG A 46 -12.85 -1.37 1.07
CA ARG A 46 -13.51 -1.01 -0.20
C ARG A 46 -13.37 -2.11 -1.26
N LEU A 47 -12.26 -2.84 -1.23
CA LEU A 47 -12.02 -3.98 -2.12
C LEU A 47 -12.66 -5.27 -1.60
N GLY A 48 -12.94 -5.36 -0.29
CA GLY A 48 -13.36 -6.61 0.34
C GLY A 48 -12.23 -7.65 0.39
N LEU A 49 -10.97 -7.19 0.35
CA LEU A 49 -9.77 -8.02 0.28
C LEU A 49 -8.82 -7.66 1.42
N THR A 50 -8.09 -8.66 1.92
CA THR A 50 -6.92 -8.43 2.76
C THR A 50 -5.71 -8.37 1.84
N LEU A 51 -4.97 -7.26 1.85
CA LEU A 51 -3.82 -7.06 0.95
C LEU A 51 -2.49 -7.32 1.66
N PHE A 52 -2.45 -7.19 2.98
CA PHE A 52 -1.26 -7.38 3.80
C PHE A 52 -1.48 -8.39 4.91
N GLN A 53 -0.46 -9.19 5.22
CA GLN A 53 -0.49 -10.07 6.38
C GLN A 53 -0.26 -9.29 7.67
N ARG A 54 -1.06 -9.59 8.70
CA ARG A 54 -0.96 -8.98 10.03
C ARG A 54 -0.02 -9.83 10.89
N HIS A 55 0.82 -9.18 11.72
CA HIS A 55 1.70 -9.75 12.77
C HIS A 55 3.14 -10.16 12.42
N GLU A 56 3.65 -9.84 11.23
CA GLU A 56 5.04 -10.16 10.90
C GLU A 56 6.00 -8.98 11.09
N ARG A 57 7.30 -9.27 11.34
CA ARG A 57 8.36 -8.24 11.45
C ARG A 57 8.54 -7.46 10.15
N ARG A 58 8.19 -8.08 9.02
CA ARG A 58 7.96 -7.44 7.72
C ARG A 58 6.49 -7.62 7.40
N ILE A 59 5.90 -6.72 6.64
CA ILE A 59 4.47 -6.81 6.32
C ILE A 59 4.35 -7.33 4.87
N PRO A 60 4.34 -8.65 4.65
CA PRO A 60 4.26 -9.19 3.30
C PRO A 60 2.87 -8.97 2.71
N LEU A 61 2.81 -9.02 1.37
CA LEU A 61 1.57 -9.05 0.63
C LEU A 61 0.90 -10.42 0.80
N THR A 62 -0.43 -10.42 0.75
CA THR A 62 -1.23 -11.64 0.52
C THR A 62 -1.24 -11.99 -0.97
N PRO A 63 -1.69 -13.19 -1.38
CA PRO A 63 -1.91 -13.51 -2.79
C PRO A 63 -2.81 -12.50 -3.51
N GLU A 64 -3.84 -11.99 -2.82
CA GLU A 64 -4.72 -10.94 -3.32
C GLU A 64 -3.96 -9.62 -3.50
N GLY A 65 -3.08 -9.29 -2.56
CA GLY A 65 -2.19 -8.14 -2.62
C GLY A 65 -1.19 -8.20 -3.78
N GLU A 66 -0.59 -9.37 -4.02
CA GLU A 66 0.28 -9.60 -5.18
C GLU A 66 -0.48 -9.48 -6.50
N ALA A 67 -1.69 -10.06 -6.58
CA ALA A 67 -2.55 -9.96 -7.75
C ALA A 67 -3.02 -8.52 -8.01
N PHE A 68 -3.25 -7.73 -6.95
CA PHE A 68 -3.60 -6.31 -7.04
C PHE A 68 -2.45 -5.47 -7.60
N VAL A 69 -1.21 -5.85 -7.29
CA VAL A 69 0.00 -5.21 -7.80
C VAL A 69 0.27 -5.59 -9.26
N SER A 70 0.10 -6.87 -9.62
CA SER A 70 0.11 -7.42 -11.00
C SER A 70 1.41 -7.15 -11.82
N PRO A 71 1.79 -7.97 -12.82
CA PRO A 71 3.12 -7.88 -13.49
C PRO A 71 3.53 -6.54 -14.12
N TRP A 72 2.61 -5.59 -14.27
CA TRP A 72 2.87 -4.23 -14.79
C TRP A 72 3.65 -3.36 -13.79
N TRP A 73 3.48 -3.64 -12.50
CA TRP A 73 4.21 -2.97 -11.43
C TRP A 73 5.66 -3.46 -11.39
N ARG A 74 6.60 -2.50 -11.39
CA ARG A 74 8.02 -2.75 -11.13
C ARG A 74 8.40 -2.03 -9.83
N PRO A 75 8.94 -2.73 -8.82
CA PRO A 75 9.40 -2.11 -7.58
C PRO A 75 10.33 -0.92 -7.86
N GLY A 76 10.15 0.18 -7.13
CA GLY A 76 11.00 1.38 -7.25
C GLY A 76 10.57 2.44 -8.26
N ARG A 77 9.38 2.36 -8.87
CA ARG A 77 8.88 3.39 -9.81
C ARG A 77 8.20 4.60 -9.14
N VAL A 78 7.65 4.48 -7.92
CA VAL A 78 6.94 5.59 -7.24
C VAL A 78 7.83 6.61 -6.54
N ALA A 79 9.16 6.45 -6.58
CA ALA A 79 10.08 7.49 -6.14
C ALA A 79 10.13 8.72 -7.09
N CYS A 80 9.33 8.73 -8.17
CA CYS A 80 9.22 9.87 -9.07
C CYS A 80 8.15 10.87 -8.58
N SER A 81 8.34 11.44 -7.38
CA SER A 81 7.72 12.71 -7.00
C SER A 81 8.81 13.60 -6.42
N ARG A 82 9.21 14.57 -7.23
CA ARG A 82 10.15 15.65 -6.93
C ARG A 82 9.53 16.65 -5.96
#